data_AF-A0A9D4VFC4-F1
#
_entry.id   AF-A0A9D4VFC4-F1
#
_cell.length_a   1.000
_cell.length_b   1.000
_cell.length_c   1.000
_cell.angle_alpha   90.00
_cell.angle_beta   90.00
_cell.angle_gamma   90.00
#
_symmetry.space_group_name_H-M   'P 1'
#
loop_
_entity.id
_entity.type
_entity.pdbx_description
1 polymer ?
#
loop_
_entity_poly.entity_id
_entity_poly.type
_entity_poly.pdbx_seq_one_letter_code
_entity_poly.pdbx_strand_id
1 'polypeptide(L)'
;MYADHHDDLRNALIDFAVTAEEAGVDCYILKCTNTKRLAKTEENDQWHNIIKKKLYVVEGLFYDMVNGRDDTYVLLDNKPTALIYSHLVRCISFSMSLREGEHNVYDMSNDIFEQIYNSMPL
;
A
#
# COMPACT_ATOMS: atom_id res chain seq x y z
N MET A 1 -18.44 -26.29 20.45
CA MET A 1 -17.74 -25.95 19.20
C MET A 1 -18.05 -24.50 18.90
N TYR A 2 -17.15 -23.60 19.28
CA TYR A 2 -17.24 -22.17 18.95
C TYR A 2 -15.82 -21.73 18.61
N ALA A 3 -15.52 -21.71 17.31
CA ALA A 3 -14.40 -21.00 16.73
C ALA A 3 -14.79 -20.86 15.26
N ASP A 4 -15.17 -19.66 14.81
CA ASP A 4 -15.09 -19.31 13.37
C ASP A 4 -15.49 -17.87 13.00
N HIS A 5 -15.37 -16.86 13.88
CA HIS A 5 -15.71 -15.47 13.49
C HIS A 5 -14.63 -14.44 13.82
N HIS A 6 -13.39 -14.86 14.12
CA HIS A 6 -12.31 -13.95 14.49
C HIS A 6 -11.10 -13.93 13.53
N ASP A 7 -11.01 -14.84 12.57
CA ASP A 7 -9.87 -14.92 11.66
C ASP A 7 -10.03 -14.10 10.36
N ASP A 8 -11.26 -13.71 9.99
CA ASP A 8 -11.50 -12.90 8.78
C ASP A 8 -10.99 -11.45 8.88
N LEU A 9 -10.77 -10.93 10.08
CA LEU A 9 -10.29 -9.56 10.29
C LEU A 9 -8.77 -9.40 10.22
N ARG A 10 -8.00 -10.50 10.21
CA ARG A 10 -6.53 -10.45 10.09
C ARG A 10 -6.03 -10.29 8.66
N ASN A 11 -6.90 -10.51 7.68
CA ASN A 11 -6.61 -10.34 6.24
C ASN A 11 -7.18 -9.04 5.66
N ALA A 12 -7.69 -8.13 6.49
CA ALA A 12 -7.92 -6.76 6.07
C ALA A 12 -6.56 -6.11 5.81
N LEU A 13 -6.04 -6.31 4.60
CA LEU A 13 -4.90 -5.60 4.06
C LEU A 13 -5.22 -4.11 4.21
N ILE A 14 -4.52 -3.47 5.14
CA ILE A 14 -4.55 -2.02 5.22
C ILE A 14 -3.62 -1.58 4.12
N ASP A 15 -4.20 -1.30 2.96
CA ASP A 15 -3.47 -0.75 1.85
C ASP A 15 -3.44 0.77 1.98
N PHE A 16 -2.40 1.37 1.45
CA PHE A 16 -2.09 2.77 1.71
C PHE A 16 -1.81 3.46 0.38
N ALA A 17 -2.46 4.61 0.16
CA ALA A 17 -2.24 5.40 -1.03
C ALA A 17 -1.26 6.55 -0.75
N VAL A 18 -0.27 6.73 -1.61
CA VAL A 18 0.75 7.80 -1.53
C VAL A 18 0.61 8.70 -2.74
N THR A 19 0.41 10.00 -2.53
CA THR A 19 0.31 10.99 -3.61
C THR A 19 1.63 11.09 -4.38
N ALA A 20 1.58 11.12 -5.71
CA ALA A 20 2.76 11.12 -6.58
C ALA A 20 2.75 12.33 -7.53
N GLU A 21 2.99 13.54 -7.00
CA GLU A 21 2.97 14.76 -7.81
C GLU A 21 4.04 14.80 -8.93
N GLU A 22 5.11 14.00 -8.84
CA GLU A 22 6.28 14.11 -9.75
C GLU A 22 6.26 13.16 -10.97
N ALA A 23 5.33 12.20 -11.09
CA ALA A 23 5.40 11.15 -12.10
C ALA A 23 4.22 11.06 -13.08
N GLY A 24 3.24 11.96 -12.99
CA GLY A 24 1.99 11.85 -13.76
C GLY A 24 1.13 10.66 -13.34
N VAL A 25 1.31 10.17 -12.11
CA VAL A 25 0.54 9.10 -11.49
C VAL A 25 -0.22 9.72 -10.32
N ASP A 26 -1.52 9.44 -10.18
CA ASP A 26 -2.33 10.06 -9.11
C ASP A 26 -1.90 9.53 -7.72
N CYS A 27 -1.58 8.23 -7.63
CA CYS A 27 -1.08 7.63 -6.41
C CYS A 27 -0.31 6.31 -6.60
N TYR A 28 0.47 5.94 -5.59
CA TYR A 28 1.00 4.59 -5.43
C TYR A 28 0.21 3.82 -4.38
N ILE A 29 0.02 2.52 -4.60
CA ILE A 29 -0.62 1.61 -3.64
C ILE A 29 0.44 0.81 -2.91
N LEU A 30 0.32 0.77 -1.58
CA LEU A 30 1.25 0.10 -0.68
C LEU A 30 0.50 -0.93 0.17
N LYS A 31 0.91 -2.20 0.12
CA LYS A 31 0.51 -3.22 1.08
C LYS A 31 1.27 -3.04 2.38
N CYS A 32 0.61 -2.63 3.46
CA CYS A 32 1.33 -2.46 4.71
C CYS A 32 1.74 -3.76 5.36
N THR A 33 3.01 -3.80 5.75
CA THR A 33 3.58 -4.81 6.64
C THR A 33 3.64 -4.29 8.07
N ASN A 34 3.68 -2.97 8.26
CA ASN A 34 3.64 -2.31 9.56
C ASN A 34 2.90 -0.98 9.46
N THR A 35 1.81 -0.83 10.23
CA THR A 35 0.84 0.26 10.05
C THR A 35 1.38 1.63 10.44
N LYS A 36 2.13 1.75 11.54
CA LYS A 36 2.78 3.00 11.94
C LYS A 36 3.79 2.74 13.04
N ARG A 37 5.05 3.15 12.84
CA ARG A 37 6.08 3.10 13.88
C ARG A 37 6.88 4.39 13.97
N LEU A 38 7.49 4.60 15.12
CA LEU A 38 8.42 5.70 15.34
C LEU A 38 9.82 5.28 14.86
N ALA A 39 10.45 6.09 14.01
CA ALA A 39 11.84 5.89 13.58
C ALA A 39 12.78 5.98 14.79
N LYS A 40 13.53 4.90 15.05
CA LYS A 40 14.44 4.79 16.21
C LYS A 40 15.83 5.36 15.92
N THR A 41 16.23 5.31 14.66
CA THR A 41 17.48 5.83 14.11
C THR A 41 17.16 6.73 12.92
N GLU A 42 18.18 7.31 12.30
CA GLU A 42 18.02 7.84 10.94
C GLU A 42 17.91 6.66 9.98
N GLU A 43 16.96 6.76 9.06
CA GLU A 43 16.62 5.73 8.09
C GLU A 43 16.47 6.42 6.72
N ASN A 44 16.60 5.68 5.62
CA ASN A 44 16.33 6.24 4.28
C ASN A 44 15.04 5.66 3.73
N ASP A 45 14.23 6.50 3.08
CA ASP A 45 13.12 6.01 2.26
C ASP A 45 13.62 5.48 0.91
N GLN A 46 12.68 4.97 0.10
CA GLN A 46 12.97 4.45 -1.24
C GLN A 46 13.33 5.54 -2.27
N TRP A 47 13.12 6.81 -1.92
CA TRP A 47 13.53 7.97 -2.71
C TRP A 47 14.83 8.60 -2.20
N HIS A 48 15.56 7.89 -1.33
CA HIS A 48 16.81 8.33 -0.71
C HIS A 48 16.68 9.60 0.17
N ASN A 49 15.47 9.94 0.61
CA ASN A 49 15.28 10.96 1.63
C ASN A 49 15.63 10.41 3.00
N ILE A 50 16.26 11.26 3.83
CA ILE A 50 16.61 10.91 5.20
C ILE A 50 15.37 11.08 6.10
N ILE A 51 14.89 9.98 6.63
CA ILE A 51 13.92 9.90 7.72
C ILE A 51 14.63 10.17 9.03
N LYS A 52 14.34 11.33 9.64
CA LYS A 52 14.88 11.69 10.95
C LYS A 52 14.28 10.82 12.05
N LYS A 53 15.09 10.57 13.08
CA LYS A 53 14.65 9.93 14.33
C LYS A 53 13.43 10.65 14.93
N LYS A 54 12.55 9.88 15.59
CA LYS A 54 11.29 10.36 16.21
C LYS A 54 10.22 10.84 15.21
N LEU A 55 10.37 10.57 13.92
CA LEU A 55 9.29 10.74 12.95
C LEU A 55 8.50 9.44 12.79
N TYR A 56 7.21 9.56 12.50
CA TYR A 56 6.34 8.42 12.27
C TYR A 56 6.41 7.97 10.81
N VAL A 57 6.67 6.68 10.62
CA VAL A 57 6.80 6.03 9.32
C VAL A 57 5.87 4.83 9.21
N VAL A 58 5.60 4.46 7.98
CA VAL A 58 4.82 3.30 7.55
C VAL A 58 5.74 2.42 6.71
N GLU A 59 5.58 1.10 6.85
CA GLU A 59 6.31 0.11 6.07
C GLU A 59 5.35 -0.71 5.22
N GLY A 60 5.71 -0.93 3.97
CA GLY A 60 4.92 -1.81 3.10
C GLY A 60 5.60 -2.18 1.79
N LEU A 61 4.94 -3.04 1.02
CA LEU A 61 5.38 -3.48 -0.29
C LEU A 61 4.55 -2.76 -1.36
N PHE A 62 5.20 -2.32 -2.44
CA PHE A 62 4.49 -1.65 -3.52
C PHE A 62 3.68 -2.63 -4.37
N TYR A 63 2.53 -2.15 -4.82
CA TYR A 63 1.90 -2.67 -6.02
C TYR A 63 2.36 -1.87 -7.23
N ASP A 64 2.61 -2.56 -8.33
CA ASP A 64 2.88 -1.95 -9.64
C ASP A 64 1.77 -2.30 -10.61
N MET A 65 1.46 -1.41 -11.55
CA MET A 65 0.47 -1.71 -12.58
C MET A 65 1.06 -2.68 -13.61
N VAL A 66 0.30 -3.69 -14.00
CA VAL A 66 0.72 -4.62 -15.04
C VAL A 66 0.61 -3.92 -16.40
N ASN A 67 1.73 -3.79 -17.12
CA ASN A 67 1.78 -3.14 -18.43
C ASN A 67 0.68 -3.65 -19.38
N GLY A 68 -0.17 -2.73 -19.85
CA GLY A 68 -1.27 -3.02 -20.77
C GLY A 68 -2.57 -3.49 -20.10
N ARG A 69 -2.68 -3.40 -18.77
CA ARG A 69 -3.90 -3.66 -18.00
C ARG A 69 -4.12 -2.54 -16.98
N ASP A 70 -5.23 -1.83 -17.10
CA ASP A 70 -5.51 -0.63 -16.31
C ASP A 70 -6.05 -0.94 -14.89
N ASP A 71 -6.47 -2.19 -14.65
CA ASP A 71 -7.12 -2.65 -13.43
C ASP A 71 -6.33 -3.74 -12.68
N THR A 72 -5.15 -4.08 -13.18
CA THR A 72 -4.38 -5.23 -12.72
C THR A 72 -3.08 -4.76 -12.07
N TYR A 73 -2.84 -5.20 -10.85
CA TYR A 73 -1.69 -4.83 -10.04
C TYR A 73 -0.88 -6.05 -9.63
N VAL A 74 0.44 -5.92 -9.60
CA VAL A 74 1.36 -6.95 -9.09
C VAL A 74 2.01 -6.49 -7.80
N LEU A 75 1.93 -7.31 -6.75
CA LEU A 75 2.65 -7.06 -5.50
C LEU A 75 4.14 -7.39 -5.67
N LEU A 76 5.00 -6.40 -5.46
CA LEU A 76 6.45 -6.51 -5.60
C LEU A 76 7.10 -7.14 -4.35
N ASP A 77 6.78 -8.39 -4.05
CA ASP A 77 7.29 -9.11 -2.86
C ASP A 77 8.79 -9.47 -2.92
N ASN A 78 9.39 -9.37 -4.09
CA ASN A 78 10.83 -9.54 -4.30
C ASN A 78 11.64 -8.25 -4.09
N LYS A 79 10.98 -7.13 -3.80
CA LYS A 79 11.61 -5.83 -3.53
C LYS A 79 11.71 -5.57 -2.03
N PRO A 80 12.69 -4.75 -1.59
CA PRO A 80 12.72 -4.31 -0.21
C PRO A 80 11.47 -3.53 0.14
N THR A 81 11.01 -3.68 1.39
CA THR A 81 9.92 -2.91 1.95
C THR A 81 10.19 -1.41 1.83
N ALA A 82 9.21 -0.65 1.36
CA ALA A 82 9.24 0.79 1.33
C ALA A 82 9.03 1.37 2.73
N LEU A 83 9.82 2.37 3.07
CA LEU A 83 9.63 3.21 4.24
C LEU A 83 9.07 4.55 3.78
N ILE A 84 7.92 4.96 4.31
CA ILE A 84 7.27 6.21 3.90
C ILE A 84 6.85 6.98 5.14
N TYR A 85 7.00 8.30 5.10
CA TYR A 85 6.50 9.14 6.17
C TYR A 85 4.98 9.02 6.32
N SER A 86 4.50 8.69 7.51
CA SER A 86 3.06 8.41 7.76
C SER A 86 2.10 9.55 7.43
N HIS A 87 2.59 10.80 7.30
CA HIS A 87 1.75 11.94 6.91
C HIS A 87 1.57 12.08 5.39
N LEU A 88 2.40 11.40 4.59
CA LEU A 88 2.30 11.34 3.13
C LEU A 88 1.38 10.21 2.65
N VAL A 89 0.86 9.42 3.59
CA VAL A 89 0.16 8.18 3.29
C VAL A 89 -1.28 8.25 3.81
N ARG A 90 -2.23 7.85 2.97
CA ARG A 90 -3.63 7.65 3.36
C ARG A 90 -3.91 6.18 3.60
N CYS A 91 -4.33 5.87 4.83
CA CYS A 91 -4.73 4.54 5.27
C CYS A 91 -6.13 4.24 4.77
N ILE A 92 -6.28 3.32 3.81
CA ILE A 92 -7.57 2.99 3.20
C ILE A 92 -7.72 1.48 3.19
N SER A 93 -8.80 0.94 3.75
CA SER A 93 -9.08 -0.48 3.60
C SER A 93 -9.92 -0.70 2.35
N PHE A 94 -9.42 -1.55 1.45
CA PHE A 94 -10.15 -2.02 0.28
C PHE A 94 -9.73 -3.46 -0.04
N SER A 95 -10.45 -4.12 -0.96
CA SER A 95 -10.23 -5.52 -1.30
C SER A 95 -9.85 -5.69 -2.76
N MET A 96 -8.67 -6.22 -3.05
CA MET A 96 -8.34 -6.70 -4.40
C MET A 96 -8.61 -8.21 -4.52
N SER A 97 -8.91 -8.68 -5.73
CA SER A 97 -9.10 -10.10 -6.01
C SER A 97 -7.81 -10.71 -6.54
N LEU A 98 -7.31 -11.79 -5.93
CA LEU A 98 -6.15 -12.51 -6.48
C LEU A 98 -6.55 -13.18 -7.80
N ARG A 99 -5.73 -13.01 -8.82
CA ARG A 99 -5.96 -13.58 -10.15
C ARG A 99 -5.51 -15.03 -10.19
N GLU A 100 -6.41 -15.94 -10.60
CA GLU A 100 -6.11 -17.37 -10.63
C GLU A 100 -4.95 -17.70 -11.57
N GLY A 101 -3.99 -18.48 -11.08
CA GLY A 101 -2.83 -18.94 -11.85
C GLY A 101 -1.70 -17.91 -12.02
N GLU A 102 -1.86 -16.68 -11.53
CA GLU A 102 -0.83 -15.64 -11.57
C GLU A 102 -0.29 -15.36 -10.15
N HIS A 103 1.04 -15.40 -9.98
CA HIS A 103 1.68 -15.18 -8.66
C HIS A 103 1.63 -13.70 -8.29
N ASN A 104 1.00 -13.37 -7.17
CA ASN A 104 0.92 -12.00 -6.63
C ASN A 104 0.28 -10.96 -7.57
N VAL A 105 -0.55 -11.40 -8.51
CA VAL A 105 -1.29 -10.50 -9.40
C VAL A 105 -2.72 -10.39 -8.90
N TYR A 106 -3.21 -9.17 -8.81
CA TYR A 106 -4.50 -8.83 -8.24
C TYR A 106 -5.28 -7.91 -9.17
N ASP A 107 -6.58 -8.14 -9.29
CA ASP A 107 -7.51 -7.28 -10.01
C ASP A 107 -8.18 -6.31 -9.02
N MET A 108 -8.24 -5.03 -9.39
CA MET A 108 -8.93 -3.96 -8.64
C MET A 108 -10.12 -3.46 -9.46
N SER A 109 -11.31 -3.40 -8.85
CA SER A 109 -12.47 -2.82 -9.53
C SER A 109 -12.38 -1.29 -9.62
N ASN A 110 -13.01 -0.71 -10.64
CA ASN A 110 -13.10 0.74 -10.79
C ASN A 110 -13.73 1.43 -9.57
N ASP A 111 -14.72 0.81 -8.93
CA ASP A 111 -15.35 1.34 -7.71
C ASP A 111 -14.34 1.53 -6.57
N ILE A 112 -13.38 0.61 -6.44
CA ILE A 112 -12.31 0.71 -5.44
C ILE A 112 -11.33 1.80 -5.82
N PHE A 113 -10.98 1.90 -7.10
CA PHE A 113 -10.11 2.97 -7.58
C PHE A 113 -10.73 4.36 -7.29
N GLU A 114 -12.03 4.52 -7.59
CA GLU A 114 -12.77 5.74 -7.24
C GLU A 114 -12.80 5.99 -5.73
N GLN A 115 -12.97 4.95 -4.91
CA GLN A 115 -12.91 5.07 -3.45
C GLN A 115 -11.54 5.57 -2.98
N ILE A 116 -10.45 5.04 -3.55
CA ILE A 116 -9.08 5.48 -3.26
C ILE A 116 -8.93 6.95 -3.66
N TYR A 117 -9.30 7.31 -4.89
CA TYR A 117 -9.19 8.67 -5.41
C TYR A 117 -9.97 9.67 -4.56
N ASN A 118 -11.23 9.38 -4.23
CA ASN A 118 -12.09 10.24 -3.43
C ASN A 118 -11.67 10.36 -1.95
N SER A 119 -10.81 9.46 -1.47
CA SER A 119 -10.27 9.52 -0.10
C SER A 119 -9.02 10.41 0.02
N MET A 120 -8.46 10.84 -1.11
CA MET A 120 -7.32 11.77 -1.11
C MET A 120 -7.80 13.19 -0.83
N PRO A 121 -7.10 13.95 0.03
CA PRO A 121 -7.41 15.36 0.25
C PRO A 121 -7.22 16.15 -1.05
N LEU A 122 -8.15 17.07 -1.33
CA LEU A 122 -8.00 18.11 -2.34
C LEU A 122 -6.88 19.09 -2.01
#